data_AF-A0A7C2MBA6-F1
#
_entry.id   AF-A0A7C2MBA6-F1
#
_cell.length_a   1.000
_cell.length_b   1.000
_cell.length_c   1.000
_cell.angle_alpha   90.00
_cell.angle_beta   90.00
_cell.angle_gamma   90.00
#
_symmetry.space_group_name_H-M   'P 1'
#
loop_
_entity.id
_entity.type
_entity.pdbx_description
1 polymer ?
#
loop_
_entity_poly.entity_id
_entity_poly.type
_entity_poly.pdbx_seq_one_letter_code
_entity_poly.pdbx_strand_id
1 'polypeptide(L)' 'ARSGITARKILALFRSVFRIGLFSKGRFYYWKLFFWSLFRRPRLFPMAITYSIFGYHFRKVFGIAS' A
#
# COMPACT_ATOMS: atom_id res chain seq x y z
N ALA A 1 14.43 16.52 -23.63
CA ALA A 1 14.22 16.84 -22.20
C ALA A 1 14.42 15.58 -21.37
N ARG A 2 15.42 15.52 -20.48
CA ARG A 2 15.66 14.36 -19.61
C ARG A 2 14.57 14.32 -18.53
N SER A 3 13.50 13.57 -18.75
CA SER A 3 12.49 13.30 -17.72
C SER A 3 13.06 12.29 -16.72
N GLY A 4 14.05 12.70 -15.94
CA GLY A 4 14.45 11.98 -14.75
C GLY A 4 13.21 11.79 -13.88
N ILE A 5 13.06 10.59 -13.29
CA ILE A 5 11.97 10.30 -12.35
C ILE A 5 12.13 11.30 -11.19
N THR A 6 11.43 12.43 -11.29
CA THR A 6 11.54 13.50 -10.31
C THR A 6 10.83 13.05 -9.05
N ALA A 7 11.34 13.42 -7.87
CA ALA A 7 10.72 13.11 -6.58
C ALA A 7 9.20 13.45 -6.55
N ARG A 8 8.75 14.44 -7.34
CA ARG A 8 7.32 14.76 -7.55
C ARG A 8 6.50 13.61 -8.15
N LYS A 9 7.00 12.87 -9.14
CA LYS A 9 6.27 11.75 -9.76
C LYS A 9 6.14 10.59 -8.78
N ILE A 10 7.22 10.29 -8.06
CA ILE A 10 7.23 9.31 -6.98
C ILE A 10 6.24 9.72 -5.90
N LEU A 11 6.26 10.97 -5.45
CA LEU A 11 5.34 11.51 -4.44
C LEU A 11 3.88 11.47 -4.90
N ALA A 12 3.59 11.72 -6.17
CA ALA A 12 2.23 11.63 -6.72
C ALA A 12 1.69 10.19 -6.69
N LEU A 13 2.55 9.22 -7.04
CA LEU A 13 2.24 7.79 -7.01
C LEU A 13 2.03 7.29 -5.58
N PHE A 14 2.88 7.74 -4.65
CA PHE A 14 2.64 7.53 -3.23
C PHE A 14 1.33 8.17 -2.81
N ARG A 15 1.05 9.45 -3.14
CA ARG A 15 -0.22 10.12 -2.77
C ARG A 15 -1.45 9.37 -3.24
N SER A 16 -1.47 8.78 -4.44
CA SER A 16 -2.59 7.95 -4.89
C SER A 16 -2.72 6.66 -4.07
N VAL A 17 -1.61 5.99 -3.76
CA VAL A 17 -1.59 4.78 -2.91
C VAL A 17 -1.99 5.11 -1.48
N PHE A 18 -1.55 6.26 -0.95
CA PHE A 18 -1.89 6.77 0.38
C PHE A 18 -3.39 7.10 0.45
N ARG A 19 -3.97 7.75 -0.54
CA ARG A 19 -5.40 8.11 -0.50
C ARG A 19 -6.31 6.88 -0.46
N ILE A 20 -5.92 5.78 -1.12
CA ILE A 20 -6.71 4.53 -1.13
C ILE A 20 -6.37 3.63 0.06
N GLY A 21 -5.09 3.50 0.43
CA GLY A 21 -4.62 2.62 1.50
C GLY A 21 -4.77 3.16 2.93
N LEU A 22 -4.84 4.49 3.12
CA LEU A 22 -4.82 5.12 4.45
C LEU A 22 -6.21 5.22 5.12
N PHE A 23 -7.31 5.11 4.37
CA PHE A 23 -8.68 5.23 4.91
C PHE A 23 -9.18 3.98 5.67
N SER A 24 -8.39 2.91 5.73
CA SER A 24 -8.76 1.70 6.47
C SER A 24 -8.22 1.72 7.91
N LYS A 25 -9.02 1.28 8.90
CA LYS A 25 -8.65 1.14 10.34
C LYS A 25 -7.32 0.37 10.58
N GLY A 26 -6.76 -0.32 9.58
CA GLY A 26 -5.50 -1.10 9.63
C GLY A 26 -4.26 -0.46 8.98
N ARG A 27 -4.28 0.85 8.70
CA ARG A 27 -3.22 1.61 8.01
C ARG A 27 -1.78 1.39 8.51
N PHE A 28 -1.56 1.26 9.81
CA PHE A 28 -0.21 1.06 10.36
C PHE A 28 0.40 -0.28 9.92
N TYR A 29 -0.40 -1.35 9.91
CA TYR A 29 0.03 -2.66 9.43
C TYR A 29 0.34 -2.64 7.94
N TYR A 30 -0.48 -1.94 7.13
CA TYR A 30 -0.22 -1.77 5.70
C TYR A 30 1.13 -1.08 5.44
N TRP A 31 1.40 0.06 6.09
CA TRP A 31 2.66 0.79 5.92
C TRP A 31 3.87 -0.01 6.42
N LYS A 32 3.72 -0.71 7.55
CA LYS A 32 4.76 -1.59 8.07
C LYS A 32 5.08 -2.72 7.09
N LEU A 33 4.06 -3.39 6.54
CA LEU A 33 4.24 -4.48 5.57
C LEU A 33 4.79 -3.97 4.22
N PHE A 34 4.32 -2.81 3.78
CA PHE A 34 4.77 -2.14 2.55
C PHE A 34 6.26 -1.82 2.60
N PHE A 35 6.72 -1.09 3.62
CA PHE A 35 8.13 -0.73 3.74
C PHE A 35 9.01 -1.93 4.10
N TRP A 36 8.52 -2.85 4.94
CA TRP A 36 9.26 -4.07 5.25
C TRP A 36 9.48 -4.94 4.01
N SER A 37 8.45 -5.16 3.18
CA SER A 37 8.59 -5.93 1.94
C SER A 37 9.41 -5.17 0.90
N LEU A 38 9.24 -3.86 0.76
CA LEU A 38 9.99 -3.05 -0.20
C LEU A 38 11.50 -3.04 0.06
N PHE A 39 11.92 -2.91 1.33
CA PHE A 39 13.35 -2.79 1.68
C PHE A 39 14.02 -4.11 2.08
N ARG A 40 13.26 -5.07 2.64
CA ARG A 40 13.85 -6.30 3.22
C ARG A 40 13.56 -7.56 2.40
N ARG A 41 12.45 -7.61 1.67
CA ARG A 41 12.05 -8.78 0.86
C ARG A 41 11.28 -8.35 -0.41
N PRO A 42 11.93 -7.67 -1.38
CA PRO A 42 11.24 -7.08 -2.54
C PRO A 42 10.50 -8.11 -3.41
N ARG A 43 10.95 -9.36 -3.43
CA ARG A 43 10.24 -10.46 -4.13
C ARG A 43 8.87 -10.80 -3.51
N LEU A 44 8.66 -10.49 -2.24
CA LEU A 44 7.40 -10.70 -1.52
C LEU A 44 6.47 -9.48 -1.59
N PHE A 45 6.96 -8.35 -2.11
CA PHE A 45 6.19 -7.12 -2.22
C PHE A 45 4.88 -7.29 -2.99
N PRO A 46 4.85 -7.94 -4.19
CA PRO A 46 3.60 -8.13 -4.92
C PRO A 46 2.57 -8.92 -4.11
N MET A 47 3.01 -10.02 -3.47
CA MET A 47 2.14 -10.85 -2.62
C MET A 47 1.63 -10.09 -1.40
N ALA A 48 2.47 -9.29 -0.75
CA ALA A 48 2.10 -8.48 0.41
C ALA A 48 1.00 -7.46 0.05
N ILE A 49 1.07 -6.86 -1.15
CA ILE A 49 0.03 -5.96 -1.66
C ILE A 49 -1.26 -6.73 -1.97
N THR A 50 -1.16 -7.87 -2.67
CA THR A 50 -2.32 -8.73 -2.98
C THR A 50 -3.06 -9.15 -1.71
N TYR A 51 -2.35 -9.64 -0.69
CA TYR A 51 -2.95 -10.01 0.58
C TYR A 51 -3.54 -8.82 1.34
N SER A 52 -2.95 -7.64 1.23
CA SER A 52 -3.50 -6.41 1.85
C SER A 52 -4.82 -5.99 1.19
N ILE A 53 -4.93 -6.12 -0.14
CA ILE A 53 -6.17 -5.86 -0.89
C ILE A 53 -7.23 -6.90 -0.51
N PHE A 54 -6.88 -8.20 -0.49
CA PHE A 54 -7.80 -9.24 -0.05
C PHE A 54 -8.27 -9.01 1.40
N GLY A 55 -7.37 -8.67 2.32
CA GLY A 55 -7.73 -8.33 3.70
C GLY A 55 -8.71 -7.16 3.79
N TYR A 56 -8.58 -6.16 2.92
CA TYR A 56 -9.57 -5.08 2.82
C TYR A 56 -10.94 -5.59 2.34
N HIS A 57 -10.98 -6.43 1.30
CA HIS A 57 -12.22 -7.05 0.83
C HIS A 57 -12.87 -7.92 1.91
N PHE A 58 -12.09 -8.74 2.61
CA PHE A 58 -12.57 -9.53 3.74
C PHE A 58 -13.18 -8.63 4.82
N ARG A 59 -12.48 -7.58 5.25
CA ARG A 59 -13.01 -6.67 6.29
C ARG A 59 -14.27 -5.92 5.87
N LYS A 60 -14.41 -5.64 4.57
CA LYS A 60 -15.60 -5.01 3.99
C LYS A 60 -16.78 -6.00 3.89
N VAL A 61 -16.53 -7.22 3.42
CA VAL A 61 -17.55 -8.28 3.29
C VAL A 61 -18.05 -8.75 4.66
N PHE A 62 -17.13 -8.93 5.62
CA PHE A 62 -17.46 -9.43 6.95
C PHE A 62 -17.89 -8.33 7.94
N GLY A 63 -18.01 -7.07 7.51
CA GLY A 63 -18.53 -5.99 8.35
C GLY A 63 -17.68 -5.64 9.59
N ILE A 64 -16.46 -6.18 9.70
CA ILE A 64 -15.55 -5.98 10.86
C ILE A 64 -15.06 -4.52 10.93
N ALA A 65 -15.27 -3.75 9.85
CA ALA A 65 -15.11 -2.29 9.83
C ALA A 65 -16.46 -1.58 10.00
N SER A 66 -17.23 -1.98 11.02
CA SER A 66 -18.23 -1.12 11.67
C SER A 66 -17.52 -0.42 12.83
#